data_AF-A0A438J3L2-F1
#
_entry.id   AF-A0A438J3L2-F1
#
_cell.length_a   1.000
_cell.length_b   1.000
_cell.length_c   1.000
_cell.angle_alpha   90.00
_cell.angle_beta   90.00
_cell.angle_gamma   90.00
#
_symmetry.space_group_name_H-M   'P 1'
#
loop_
_entity.id
_entity.type
_entity.pdbx_description
1 polymer ?
#
loop_
_entity_poly.entity_id
_entity_poly.type
_entity_poly.pdbx_seq_one_letter_code
_entity_poly.pdbx_strand_id
1 'polypeptide(L)'
;MLKQCESAVVDDEGCDEDELLENLGKALKGKRYLMVLDDIWDINIDWYFKLKDKLKSVSGGGDGDGDGHFIITSRLPYKARTMVGPHNLYHMQPPLTPMGYMSQFEGTLNLLEKYRWKLKDEVIEQCDGLPLAMHTLRAAIDDQILGKG
;
A
#
# COMPACT_ATOMS: atom_id res chain seq x y z
N MET A 1 1.30 10.80 18.71
CA MET A 1 2.61 10.14 18.78
C MET A 1 2.36 8.64 18.90
N LEU A 2 2.69 7.88 17.85
CA LEU A 2 2.67 6.42 17.89
C LEU A 2 3.84 5.99 18.77
N LYS A 3 3.57 5.30 19.88
CA LYS A 3 4.62 4.68 20.69
C LYS A 3 5.22 3.55 19.85
N GLN A 4 6.50 3.66 19.53
CA GLN A 4 7.28 2.52 19.04
C GLN A 4 7.33 1.47 20.14
N CYS A 5 7.15 0.20 19.77
CA CYS A 5 7.41 -0.92 20.66
C CYS A 5 8.92 -0.98 20.93
N GLU A 6 9.31 -1.04 22.21
CA GLU A 6 10.69 -1.36 22.58
C GLU A 6 11.02 -2.79 22.12
N SER A 7 12.20 -2.95 21.53
CA SER A 7 12.71 -4.23 21.04
C SER A 7 12.87 -5.19 22.23
N ALA A 8 12.11 -6.29 22.22
CA ALA A 8 12.41 -7.41 23.08
C ALA A 8 13.77 -8.00 22.69
N VAL A 9 14.57 -8.37 23.69
CA VAL A 9 15.79 -9.15 23.52
C VAL A 9 15.38 -10.50 22.95
N VAL A 10 15.90 -10.83 21.76
CA VAL A 10 15.58 -12.09 21.07
C VAL A 10 16.75 -13.04 21.32
N ASP A 11 16.55 -14.01 22.21
CA ASP A 11 17.40 -15.20 22.25
C ASP A 11 17.11 -16.04 20.99
N ASP A 12 18.17 -16.48 20.30
CA ASP A 12 18.16 -17.16 18.99
C ASP A 12 17.68 -18.63 19.06
N GLU A 13 16.67 -18.92 19.89
CA GLU A 13 15.88 -20.14 19.74
C GLU A 13 14.73 -19.81 18.79
N GLY A 14 14.74 -20.40 17.60
CA GLY A 14 13.79 -20.09 16.52
C GLY A 14 12.35 -19.95 17.03
N CYS A 15 11.84 -18.74 16.99
CA CYS A 15 10.50 -18.42 17.49
C CYS A 15 9.47 -19.19 16.64
N ASP A 16 8.73 -20.09 17.29
CA ASP A 16 7.72 -20.93 16.64
C ASP A 16 6.61 -20.04 16.05
N GLU A 17 6.13 -20.36 14.85
CA GLU A 17 5.09 -19.59 14.16
C GLU A 17 3.83 -19.47 15.04
N ASP A 18 3.51 -20.53 15.77
CA ASP A 18 2.39 -20.57 16.70
C ASP A 18 2.60 -19.63 17.90
N GLU A 19 3.82 -19.50 18.40
CA GLU A 19 4.15 -18.57 19.49
C GLU A 19 3.98 -17.11 19.04
N LEU A 20 4.44 -16.78 17.82
CA LEU A 20 4.25 -15.46 17.23
C LEU A 20 2.77 -15.11 17.07
N LEU A 21 1.96 -16.07 16.58
CA LEU A 21 0.51 -15.90 16.45
C LEU A 21 -0.15 -15.71 17.82
N GLU A 22 0.25 -16.46 18.85
CA GLU A 22 -0.24 -16.29 20.22
C GLU A 22 0.09 -14.91 20.79
N ASN A 23 1.32 -14.46 20.62
CA ASN A 23 1.76 -13.16 21.09
C ASN A 23 1.03 -12.01 20.36
N LEU A 24 0.83 -12.13 19.05
CA LEU A 24 0.00 -11.20 18.28
C LEU A 24 -1.44 -11.17 18.80
N GLY A 25 -2.04 -12.34 19.04
CA GLY A 25 -3.39 -12.45 19.57
C GLY A 25 -3.54 -11.76 20.94
N LYS A 26 -2.62 -12.01 21.87
CA LYS A 26 -2.59 -11.32 23.17
C LYS A 26 -2.45 -9.81 23.00
N ALA A 27 -1.62 -9.35 22.07
CA ALA A 27 -1.39 -7.94 21.82
C ALA A 27 -2.63 -7.22 21.25
N LEU A 28 -3.46 -7.90 20.46
CA LEU A 28 -4.63 -7.33 19.78
C LEU A 28 -5.96 -7.56 20.53
N LYS A 29 -6.01 -8.49 21.47
CA LYS A 29 -7.23 -8.84 22.21
C LYS A 29 -7.87 -7.60 22.85
N GLY A 30 -9.16 -7.38 22.53
CA GLY A 30 -9.94 -6.26 23.06
C GLY A 30 -9.54 -4.88 22.53
N LYS A 31 -8.75 -4.81 21.43
CA LYS A 31 -8.36 -3.56 20.80
C LYS A 31 -9.01 -3.44 19.42
N ARG A 32 -9.26 -2.19 19.02
CA ARG A 32 -9.52 -1.85 17.62
C ARG A 32 -8.20 -1.64 16.89
N TYR A 33 -8.06 -2.25 15.73
CA TYR A 33 -6.82 -2.18 14.95
C TYR A 33 -7.09 -2.14 13.45
N LEU A 34 -6.15 -1.56 12.72
CA LEU A 34 -6.07 -1.60 11.27
C LEU A 34 -4.71 -2.20 10.90
N MET A 35 -4.72 -3.31 10.17
CA MET A 35 -3.50 -3.93 9.65
C MET A 35 -3.42 -3.71 8.14
N VAL A 36 -2.25 -3.26 7.67
CA VAL A 36 -1.97 -3.11 6.24
C VAL A 36 -0.95 -4.15 5.83
N LEU A 37 -1.33 -5.02 4.92
CA LEU A 37 -0.47 -6.03 4.31
C LEU A 37 -0.14 -5.54 2.90
N ASP A 38 1.02 -4.89 2.78
CA ASP A 38 1.44 -4.23 1.54
C ASP A 38 2.14 -5.21 0.60
N ASP A 39 1.88 -5.05 -0.70
CA ASP A 39 2.51 -5.74 -1.82
C ASP A 39 2.58 -7.27 -1.65
N ILE A 40 1.41 -7.90 -1.48
CA ILE A 40 1.33 -9.36 -1.35
C ILE A 40 1.48 -10.06 -2.71
N TRP A 41 2.53 -10.89 -2.82
CA TRP A 41 2.91 -11.60 -4.04
C TRP A 41 2.95 -13.12 -3.89
N ASP A 42 2.82 -13.65 -2.68
CA ASP A 42 3.06 -15.07 -2.37
C ASP A 42 2.15 -16.03 -3.13
N ILE A 43 2.75 -17.08 -3.71
CA ILE A 43 2.01 -18.15 -4.40
C ILE A 43 1.20 -18.97 -3.40
N ASN A 44 1.77 -19.22 -2.22
CA ASN A 44 1.09 -19.88 -1.12
C ASN A 44 0.57 -18.85 -0.10
N ILE A 45 -0.74 -18.84 0.13
CA ILE A 45 -1.42 -17.95 1.07
C ILE A 45 -1.88 -18.66 2.36
N ASP A 46 -1.37 -19.87 2.65
CA ASP A 46 -1.72 -20.64 3.86
C ASP A 46 -1.44 -19.85 5.14
N TRP A 47 -0.33 -19.11 5.17
CA TRP A 47 0.04 -18.22 6.28
C TRP A 47 -1.05 -17.19 6.57
N TYR A 48 -1.72 -16.69 5.53
CA TYR A 48 -2.79 -15.71 5.69
C TYR A 48 -4.04 -16.33 6.32
N PHE A 49 -4.35 -17.60 6.02
CA PHE A 49 -5.48 -18.27 6.65
C PHE A 49 -5.22 -18.55 8.13
N LYS A 50 -4.00 -18.96 8.50
CA LYS A 50 -3.59 -19.10 9.90
C LYS A 50 -3.70 -17.76 10.65
N LEU A 51 -3.15 -16.69 10.07
CA LEU A 51 -3.25 -15.33 10.61
C LEU A 51 -4.72 -14.92 10.77
N LYS A 52 -5.53 -15.07 9.72
CA LYS A 52 -6.95 -14.71 9.70
C LYS A 52 -7.74 -15.45 10.79
N ASP A 53 -7.48 -16.73 10.98
CA ASP A 53 -8.16 -17.52 12.01
C ASP A 53 -7.73 -17.11 13.41
N LYS A 54 -6.44 -16.82 13.62
CA LYS A 54 -5.98 -16.25 14.88
C LYS A 54 -6.66 -14.92 15.20
N LEU A 55 -6.80 -14.05 14.21
CA LEU A 55 -7.44 -12.74 14.37
C LEU A 55 -8.94 -12.85 14.67
N LYS A 56 -9.67 -13.74 13.99
CA LYS A 56 -11.08 -14.03 14.34
C LYS A 56 -11.24 -14.47 15.78
N SER A 57 -10.30 -15.28 16.29
CA SER A 57 -10.35 -15.78 17.67
C SER A 57 -10.25 -14.67 18.72
N VAL A 58 -9.65 -13.52 18.38
CA VAL A 58 -9.50 -12.38 19.30
C VAL A 58 -10.58 -11.30 19.10
N SER A 59 -11.36 -11.38 18.02
CA SER A 59 -12.39 -10.39 17.65
C SER A 59 -13.82 -10.74 18.11
N GLY A 60 -14.03 -11.63 19.09
CA GLY A 60 -15.36 -12.16 19.41
C GLY A 60 -15.69 -12.40 20.88
N GLY A 61 -15.19 -11.57 21.81
CA GLY A 61 -15.24 -11.83 23.25
C GLY A 61 -16.35 -11.19 24.09
N GLY A 62 -17.26 -10.39 23.52
CA GLY A 62 -18.33 -9.74 24.31
C GLY A 62 -18.96 -8.56 23.57
N ASP A 63 -20.04 -8.02 24.16
CA ASP A 63 -20.84 -6.89 23.68
C ASP A 63 -19.98 -5.64 23.41
N GLY A 64 -19.37 -5.60 22.23
CA GLY A 64 -18.72 -4.45 21.59
C GLY A 64 -17.38 -4.01 22.20
N ASP A 65 -16.23 -4.36 21.58
CA ASP A 65 -15.12 -3.40 21.37
C ASP A 65 -13.92 -3.91 20.53
N GLY A 66 -13.88 -5.18 20.13
CA GLY A 66 -12.82 -5.70 19.26
C GLY A 66 -13.20 -5.59 17.78
N ASP A 67 -12.82 -4.51 17.10
CA ASP A 67 -13.05 -4.35 15.65
C ASP A 67 -11.72 -4.19 14.90
N GLY A 68 -11.38 -5.21 14.13
CA GLY A 68 -10.11 -5.35 13.42
C GLY A 68 -10.32 -5.31 11.92
N HIS A 69 -9.70 -4.33 11.25
CA HIS A 69 -9.79 -4.16 9.79
C HIS A 69 -8.47 -4.48 9.10
N PHE A 70 -8.57 -4.89 7.85
CA PHE A 70 -7.42 -5.23 7.00
C PHE A 70 -7.48 -4.45 5.69
N ILE A 71 -6.34 -3.93 5.28
CA ILE A 71 -6.11 -3.47 3.91
C ILE A 71 -5.01 -4.36 3.34
N ILE A 72 -5.30 -4.98 2.21
CA ILE A 72 -4.32 -5.78 1.45
C ILE A 72 -4.11 -5.07 0.12
N THR A 73 -2.86 -4.81 -0.23
CA THR A 73 -2.50 -4.36 -1.58
C THR A 73 -1.79 -5.51 -2.30
N SER A 74 -2.10 -5.69 -3.58
CA SER A 74 -1.46 -6.71 -4.40
C SER A 74 -1.55 -6.31 -5.86
N ARG A 75 -0.52 -6.67 -6.63
CA ARG A 75 -0.50 -6.55 -8.09
C ARG A 75 -1.16 -7.76 -8.77
N LEU A 76 -1.64 -8.74 -7.99
CA LEU A 76 -2.27 -9.98 -8.47
C LEU A 76 -3.76 -10.04 -8.07
N PRO A 77 -4.69 -9.62 -8.95
CA PRO A 77 -6.11 -9.49 -8.61
C PRO A 77 -6.76 -10.77 -8.09
N TYR A 78 -6.38 -11.92 -8.66
CA TYR A 78 -6.93 -13.20 -8.25
C TYR A 78 -6.56 -13.54 -6.79
N LYS A 79 -5.35 -13.17 -6.33
CA LYS A 79 -4.90 -13.42 -4.96
C LYS A 79 -5.61 -12.53 -3.97
N ALA A 80 -5.66 -11.23 -4.26
CA ALA A 80 -6.41 -10.29 -3.46
C ALA A 80 -7.87 -10.77 -3.31
N ARG A 81 -8.50 -11.18 -4.41
CA ARG A 81 -9.87 -11.74 -4.40
C ARG A 81 -10.00 -12.96 -3.50
N THR A 82 -9.03 -13.88 -3.51
CA THR A 82 -9.04 -15.07 -2.64
C THR A 82 -8.92 -14.69 -1.17
N MET A 83 -8.09 -13.69 -0.83
CA MET A 83 -7.85 -13.28 0.55
C MET A 83 -9.02 -12.50 1.16
N VAL A 84 -9.53 -11.48 0.44
CA VAL A 84 -10.58 -10.56 0.95
C VAL A 84 -12.00 -10.94 0.52
N GLY A 85 -12.15 -11.80 -0.48
CA GLY A 85 -13.44 -12.13 -1.09
C GLY A 85 -13.83 -11.15 -2.21
N PRO A 86 -14.78 -11.54 -3.08
CA PRO A 86 -15.12 -10.76 -4.28
C PRO A 86 -15.76 -9.39 -3.99
N HIS A 87 -16.45 -9.24 -2.86
CA HIS A 87 -17.15 -8.00 -2.51
C HIS A 87 -16.24 -6.95 -1.84
N ASN A 88 -15.05 -7.36 -1.39
CA ASN A 88 -14.09 -6.49 -0.70
C ASN A 88 -12.90 -6.12 -1.59
N LEU A 89 -12.91 -6.54 -2.85
CA LEU A 89 -11.84 -6.25 -3.80
C LEU A 89 -12.05 -4.87 -4.43
N TYR A 90 -11.09 -3.98 -4.22
CA TYR A 90 -11.03 -2.70 -4.92
C TYR A 90 -9.93 -2.73 -5.98
N HIS A 91 -10.32 -2.60 -7.25
CA HIS A 91 -9.37 -2.41 -8.35
C HIS A 91 -8.98 -0.95 -8.44
N MET A 92 -7.75 -0.62 -8.04
CA MET A 92 -7.20 0.72 -8.24
C MET A 92 -7.29 1.10 -9.72
N GLN A 93 -8.02 2.17 -9.99
CA GLN A 93 -8.12 2.75 -11.32
C GLN A 93 -6.96 3.72 -11.52
N PRO A 94 -6.47 3.87 -12.77
CA PRO A 94 -5.68 5.03 -13.13
C PRO A 94 -6.43 6.31 -12.74
N PRO A 95 -5.70 7.41 -12.48
CA PRO A 95 -6.31 8.70 -12.17
C PRO A 95 -7.36 9.09 -13.21
N LEU A 96 -8.58 9.41 -12.73
CA LEU A 96 -9.75 9.74 -13.56
C LEU A 96 -9.55 10.97 -14.46
N THR A 97 -8.63 11.86 -14.13
CA THR A 97 -8.31 13.02 -14.96
C THR A 97 -6.79 13.24 -15.03
N PRO A 98 -6.24 13.41 -16.23
CA PRO A 98 -4.86 13.87 -16.41
C PRO A 98 -4.60 15.18 -15.64
N MET A 99 -5.62 16.04 -15.53
CA MET A 99 -5.53 17.35 -14.89
C MET A 99 -5.12 17.31 -13.40
N GLY A 100 -5.63 16.36 -12.60
CA GLY A 100 -5.31 16.30 -11.17
C GLY A 100 -3.82 16.07 -10.90
N TYR A 101 -3.20 15.18 -11.68
CA TYR A 101 -1.78 14.87 -11.60
C TYR A 101 -0.90 15.93 -12.30
N MET A 102 -1.38 16.50 -13.40
CA MET A 102 -0.70 17.59 -14.11
C MET A 102 -0.49 18.84 -13.24
N SER A 103 -1.36 19.11 -12.27
CA SER A 103 -1.15 20.22 -11.31
C SER A 103 0.19 20.09 -10.55
N GLN A 104 0.59 18.87 -10.22
CA GLN A 104 1.86 18.60 -9.54
C GLN A 104 3.06 18.83 -10.46
N PHE A 105 2.84 18.73 -11.77
CA PHE A 105 3.84 18.85 -12.83
C PHE A 105 3.88 20.27 -13.45
N GLU A 106 2.94 21.14 -13.07
CA GLU A 106 2.74 22.46 -13.66
C GLU A 106 3.95 23.39 -13.45
N GLY A 107 4.60 23.31 -12.29
CA GLY A 107 5.82 24.06 -12.00
C GLY A 107 6.98 23.73 -12.95
N THR A 108 7.20 22.45 -13.23
CA THR A 108 8.22 21.99 -14.19
C THR A 108 7.85 22.43 -15.62
N LEU A 109 6.57 22.31 -16.01
CA LEU A 109 6.12 22.71 -17.34
C LEU A 109 6.16 24.22 -17.59
N ASN A 110 5.94 25.04 -16.56
CA ASN A 110 6.04 26.49 -16.68
C ASN A 110 7.46 26.95 -17.03
N LEU A 111 8.48 26.19 -16.60
CA LEU A 111 9.88 26.48 -16.92
C LEU A 111 10.27 26.11 -18.35
N LEU A 112 9.44 25.30 -19.03
CA LEU A 112 9.69 24.84 -20.40
C LEU A 112 9.06 25.75 -21.45
N GLU A 113 8.44 26.87 -21.04
CA GLU A 113 7.83 27.93 -21.85
C GLU A 113 7.17 27.41 -23.14
N LYS A 114 7.87 27.51 -24.28
CA LYS A 114 7.38 27.16 -25.62
C LYS A 114 7.07 25.68 -25.80
N TYR A 115 7.66 24.80 -24.99
CA TYR A 115 7.42 23.35 -25.04
C TYR A 115 6.33 22.88 -24.07
N ARG A 116 5.79 23.77 -23.22
CA ARG A 116 4.80 23.45 -22.19
C ARG A 116 3.63 22.61 -22.70
N TRP A 117 2.98 23.05 -23.79
CA TRP A 117 1.79 22.38 -24.29
C TRP A 117 2.12 21.04 -24.98
N LYS A 118 3.19 21.02 -25.77
CA LYS A 118 3.65 19.80 -26.44
C LYS A 118 4.06 18.71 -25.45
N LEU A 119 4.84 19.08 -24.42
CA LEU A 119 5.24 18.14 -23.36
C LEU A 119 4.06 17.73 -22.48
N LYS A 120 3.10 18.63 -22.24
CA LYS A 120 1.88 18.26 -21.52
C LYS A 120 1.12 17.13 -22.22
N ASP A 121 0.95 17.23 -23.54
CA ASP A 121 0.25 16.20 -24.30
C ASP A 121 1.09 14.90 -24.36
N GLU A 122 2.40 15.00 -24.63
CA GLU A 122 3.30 13.84 -24.64
C GLU A 122 3.38 13.14 -23.27
N VAL A 123 3.37 13.87 -22.16
CA VAL A 123 3.36 13.28 -20.80
C VAL A 123 2.08 12.47 -20.59
N ILE A 124 0.93 12.99 -21.02
CA ILE A 124 -0.35 12.32 -20.88
C ILE A 124 -0.37 11.04 -21.74
N GLU A 125 0.10 11.13 -22.98
CA GLU A 125 0.16 10.00 -23.91
C GLU A 125 1.17 8.93 -23.50
N GLN A 126 2.37 9.31 -23.09
CA GLN A 126 3.47 8.37 -22.80
C GLN A 126 3.37 7.75 -21.40
N CYS A 127 2.83 8.48 -20.42
CA CYS A 127 2.72 7.97 -19.05
C CYS A 127 1.45 7.14 -18.85
N ASP A 128 0.49 7.17 -19.78
CA ASP A 128 -0.78 6.42 -19.73
C ASP A 128 -1.53 6.58 -18.40
N GLY A 129 -1.45 7.78 -17.81
CA GLY A 129 -2.02 8.08 -16.49
C GLY A 129 -1.31 7.42 -15.30
N LEU A 130 -0.22 6.67 -15.48
CA LEU A 130 0.53 6.06 -14.40
C LEU A 130 1.29 7.13 -13.59
N PRO A 131 0.98 7.30 -12.29
CA PRO A 131 1.64 8.32 -11.47
C PRO A 131 3.17 8.17 -11.44
N LEU A 132 3.66 6.93 -11.35
CA LEU A 132 5.09 6.65 -11.26
C LEU A 132 5.85 7.03 -12.55
N ALA A 133 5.27 6.74 -13.72
CA ALA A 133 5.86 7.13 -15.00
C ALA A 133 6.00 8.65 -15.09
N MET A 134 4.95 9.38 -14.67
CA MET A 134 4.96 10.82 -14.68
C MET A 134 5.97 11.42 -13.70
N HIS A 135 6.09 10.90 -12.47
CA HIS A 135 7.12 11.34 -11.53
C HIS A 135 8.54 11.10 -12.06
N THR A 136 8.76 9.95 -12.72
CA THR A 136 10.05 9.60 -13.30
C THR A 136 10.41 10.55 -14.45
N LEU A 137 9.47 10.83 -15.35
CA LEU A 137 9.64 11.77 -16.45
C LEU A 137 9.90 13.19 -15.94
N ARG A 138 9.21 13.60 -14.86
CA ARG A 138 9.46 14.90 -14.21
C ARG A 138 10.92 15.03 -13.78
N ALA A 139 11.40 14.05 -13.02
CA ALA A 139 12.73 14.05 -12.46
C ALA A 139 13.78 14.09 -13.58
N ALA A 140 13.57 13.32 -14.65
CA ALA A 140 14.43 13.34 -15.82
C ALA A 140 14.47 14.72 -16.50
N ILE A 141 13.33 15.42 -16.64
CA ILE A 141 13.28 16.78 -17.19
C ILE A 141 13.99 17.78 -16.27
N ASP A 142 13.71 17.72 -14.96
CA ASP A 142 14.31 18.63 -13.99
C ASP A 142 15.84 18.49 -13.95
N ASP A 143 16.37 17.26 -14.04
CA ASP A 143 17.80 16.95 -14.07
C ASP A 143 18.45 17.29 -15.42
N GLN A 144 17.95 16.73 -16.52
CA GLN A 144 18.62 16.73 -17.83
C GLN A 144 18.37 18.01 -18.64
N ILE A 145 17.27 18.72 -18.38
CA ILE A 145 16.87 19.91 -19.15
C ILE A 145 17.02 21.18 -18.33
N LEU A 146 16.58 21.16 -17.06
CA LEU A 146 16.55 22.34 -16.21
C LEU A 146 17.77 22.48 -15.29
N GLY A 147 18.61 21.44 -15.18
CA GLY A 147 19.83 21.47 -14.36
C GLY A 147 19.56 21.63 -12.86
N LYS A 148 18.47 21.04 -12.36
CA LYS A 148 18.01 21.15 -10.96
C LYS A 148 18.37 19.93 -10.09
N GLY A 149 19.26 19.06 -10.57
CA GLY A 149 19.73 17.85 -9.86
C GLY A 149 20.73 18.15 -8.75
#